data_AF-A0A0F2T7S9-F1
#
_entry.id   AF-A0A0F2T7S9-F1
#
_cell.length_a   1.000
_cell.length_b   1.000
_cell.length_c   1.000
_cell.angle_alpha   90.00
_cell.angle_beta   90.00
_cell.angle_gamma   90.00
#
_symmetry.space_group_name_H-M   'P 1'
#
loop_
_entity.id
_entity.type
_entity.pdbx_description
1 polymer ?
#
loop_
_entity_poly.entity_id
_entity_poly.type
_entity_poly.pdbx_seq_one_letter_code
_entity_poly.pdbx_strand_id
1 'polypeptide(L)'
;VGSRMYRTGDLVRQSAGGELDYLGRVDHQVKIRGFRIELGEIESVLAAHPAVGQVAVLAREDQQGGRQVVAYLVAAPGAELPDTAELRAYVGGMLPDYMVPAAFVALDAFPVTPNGKLDRKALPAPDFSAARSGRRPRTAQEELLCAVFAELLGVPDVGIDDSFFHLGGHSLLATRLVGRIRSALGVELAVRAVFEAPTVAALAARLADAGQARPALLPAVRPDRVPLSFAQRRLWFLHRLEGPSATYNLPMALRLSGALDREALAAALADVAGRHESLRTVFPEDDGVPYQEVLADAVPELLVRRTTESALADALVAAAATGFELERELPLRAELFVLGEEDHALLLTLHHIAGDGWSMAPLGADLATAYAARVRGEAPQWKPLAVQYADYALWQQGLLGEEGDPDSVISRQLAFWKSELANAPEELNIPTDRQRPAAASYRGASLRFTVPPEVHDGLLALARESRAT
;
A
#
# COMPACT_ATOMS: atom_id res chain seq x y z
N VAL A 1 4.95 -43.12 4.33
CA VAL A 1 4.65 -41.77 3.80
C VAL A 1 4.15 -40.93 4.96
N GLY A 2 4.95 -39.99 5.46
CA GLY A 2 4.48 -39.01 6.44
C GLY A 2 4.01 -37.77 5.70
N SER A 3 2.77 -37.33 5.92
CA SER A 3 2.27 -36.09 5.34
C SER A 3 2.81 -34.88 6.11
N ARG A 4 3.06 -33.80 5.38
CA ARG A 4 3.55 -32.53 5.91
C ARG A 4 2.38 -31.75 6.49
N MET A 5 2.43 -31.37 7.77
CA MET A 5 1.40 -30.55 8.42
C MET A 5 1.92 -29.14 8.67
N TYR A 6 1.02 -28.14 8.60
CA TYR A 6 1.30 -26.74 8.91
C TYR A 6 0.74 -26.40 10.30
N ARG A 7 1.60 -25.92 11.20
CA ARG A 7 1.19 -25.50 12.54
C ARG A 7 0.63 -24.08 12.48
N THR A 8 -0.68 -23.92 12.65
CA THR A 8 -1.36 -22.63 12.51
C THR A 8 -1.12 -21.68 13.70
N GLY A 9 -0.91 -22.23 14.90
CA GLY A 9 -0.87 -21.47 16.15
C GLY A 9 -2.27 -21.12 16.68
N ASP A 10 -3.32 -21.62 16.04
CA ASP A 10 -4.70 -21.44 16.47
C ASP A 10 -5.11 -22.58 17.41
N LEU A 11 -5.72 -22.23 18.54
CA LEU A 11 -6.36 -23.16 19.46
C LEU A 11 -7.78 -23.42 18.97
N VAL A 12 -8.06 -24.65 18.56
CA VAL A 12 -9.38 -25.08 18.12
C VAL A 12 -9.86 -26.26 18.96
N ARG A 13 -11.16 -26.41 19.10
CA ARG A 13 -11.81 -27.57 19.72
C ARG A 13 -12.82 -28.15 18.74
N GLN A 14 -12.80 -29.47 18.58
CA GLN A 14 -13.82 -30.15 17.79
C GLN A 14 -15.11 -30.32 18.60
N SER A 15 -16.24 -29.90 18.03
CA SER A 15 -17.57 -30.09 18.62
C SER A 15 -18.04 -31.54 18.42
N ALA A 16 -19.07 -31.96 19.17
CA ALA A 16 -19.65 -33.30 19.06
C ALA A 16 -20.24 -33.60 17.66
N GLY A 17 -20.54 -32.56 16.87
CA GLY A 17 -21.02 -32.65 15.48
C GLY A 17 -19.91 -32.68 14.43
N GLY A 18 -18.63 -32.59 14.83
CA GLY A 18 -17.48 -32.63 13.93
C GLY A 18 -16.99 -31.28 13.40
N GLU A 19 -17.65 -30.17 13.76
CA GLU A 19 -17.21 -28.81 13.44
C GLU A 19 -16.04 -28.37 14.35
N LEU A 20 -15.25 -27.38 13.92
CA LEU A 20 -14.14 -26.83 14.69
C LEU A 20 -14.51 -25.46 15.27
N ASP A 21 -14.60 -25.38 16.59
CA ASP A 21 -14.75 -24.12 17.32
C ASP A 21 -13.39 -23.44 17.48
N TYR A 22 -13.25 -22.21 16.98
CA TYR A 22 -12.06 -21.39 17.23
C TYR A 22 -12.09 -20.81 18.65
N LEU A 23 -11.04 -21.08 19.43
CA LEU A 23 -10.92 -20.68 20.83
C LEU A 23 -9.91 -19.54 21.07
N GLY A 24 -9.12 -19.17 20.06
CA GLY A 24 -8.07 -18.16 20.15
C GLY A 24 -6.75 -18.64 19.58
N ARG A 25 -5.67 -17.91 19.82
CA ARG A 25 -4.30 -18.30 19.48
C ARG A 25 -3.52 -18.75 20.72
N VAL A 26 -2.50 -19.59 20.54
CA VAL A 26 -1.59 -19.98 21.63
C VAL A 26 -0.59 -18.87 21.98
N ASP A 27 -0.26 -17.99 21.03
CA ASP A 27 0.44 -16.72 21.22
C ASP A 27 -0.60 -15.60 21.41
N HIS A 28 -0.52 -14.81 22.49
CA HIS A 28 -1.48 -13.73 22.78
C HIS A 28 -1.39 -12.51 21.83
N GLN A 29 -0.81 -12.71 20.65
CA GLN A 29 -0.69 -11.71 19.59
C GLN A 29 -2.05 -11.33 19.02
N VAL A 30 -2.26 -10.03 18.81
CA VAL A 30 -3.47 -9.51 18.17
C VAL A 30 -3.10 -8.71 16.93
N LYS A 31 -3.90 -8.86 15.87
CA LYS A 31 -3.84 -7.96 14.72
C LYS A 31 -4.76 -6.78 14.97
N ILE A 32 -4.17 -5.59 15.10
CA ILE A 32 -4.88 -4.34 15.30
C ILE A 32 -4.44 -3.40 14.18
N ARG A 33 -5.40 -3.01 13.33
CA ARG A 33 -5.23 -1.96 12.29
C ARG A 33 -4.02 -2.19 11.36
N GLY A 34 -3.78 -3.45 10.99
CA GLY A 34 -2.69 -3.86 10.09
C GLY A 34 -1.37 -4.18 10.81
N PHE A 35 -1.25 -3.84 12.09
CA PHE A 35 -0.09 -4.17 12.91
C PHE A 35 -0.34 -5.45 13.72
N ARG A 36 0.71 -6.28 13.79
CA ARG A 36 0.76 -7.40 14.73
C ARG A 36 1.36 -6.88 16.03
N ILE A 37 0.57 -6.91 17.10
CA ILE A 37 0.89 -6.34 18.41
C ILE A 37 0.98 -7.47 19.44
N GLU A 38 2.07 -7.47 20.21
CA GLU A 38 2.27 -8.31 21.38
C GLU A 38 1.76 -7.60 22.63
N LEU A 39 0.63 -8.05 23.17
CA LEU A 39 0.03 -7.37 24.32
C LEU A 39 0.89 -7.48 25.59
N GLY A 40 1.67 -8.56 25.72
CA GLY A 40 2.57 -8.77 26.86
C GLY A 40 3.73 -7.77 26.92
N GLU A 41 4.12 -7.16 25.81
CA GLU A 41 5.14 -6.11 25.78
C GLU A 41 4.62 -4.83 26.45
N ILE A 42 3.38 -4.48 26.14
CA ILE A 42 2.67 -3.33 26.73
C ILE A 42 2.43 -3.57 28.22
N GLU A 43 2.04 -4.79 28.59
CA GLU A 43 1.94 -5.21 30.00
C GLU A 43 3.29 -5.03 30.71
N SER A 44 4.40 -5.49 30.10
CA SER A 44 5.72 -5.41 30.72
C SER A 44 6.17 -3.97 30.97
N VAL A 45 5.93 -3.07 30.00
CA VAL A 45 6.25 -1.65 30.12
C VAL A 45 5.42 -1.00 31.22
N LEU A 46 4.12 -1.23 31.25
CA LEU A 46 3.24 -0.66 32.27
C LEU A 46 3.51 -1.22 33.66
N ALA A 47 3.83 -2.51 33.78
CA ALA A 47 4.21 -3.14 35.05
C ALA A 47 5.52 -2.59 35.63
N ALA A 48 6.40 -2.03 34.79
CA ALA A 48 7.63 -1.39 35.24
C ALA A 48 7.39 0.00 35.86
N HIS A 49 6.20 0.60 35.70
CA HIS A 49 5.86 1.88 36.29
C HIS A 49 5.71 1.74 37.82
N PRO A 50 6.41 2.53 38.67
CA PRO A 50 6.42 2.33 40.13
C PRO A 50 5.04 2.36 40.81
N ALA A 51 4.09 3.10 40.24
CA ALA A 51 2.72 3.22 40.76
C ALA A 51 1.78 2.09 40.30
N VAL A 52 2.18 1.23 39.34
CA VAL A 52 1.34 0.15 38.80
C VAL A 52 1.70 -1.15 39.50
N GLY A 53 0.73 -1.75 40.19
CA GLY A 53 0.90 -3.03 40.91
C GLY A 53 0.52 -4.23 40.07
N GLN A 54 -0.55 -4.15 39.28
CA GLN A 54 -0.98 -5.20 38.36
C GLN A 54 -1.48 -4.59 37.06
N VAL A 55 -1.25 -5.27 35.95
CA VAL A 55 -1.68 -4.84 34.61
C VAL A 55 -2.21 -6.02 33.80
N ALA A 56 -3.20 -5.72 32.96
CA ALA A 56 -3.69 -6.63 31.93
C ALA A 56 -4.02 -5.82 30.68
N VAL A 57 -3.49 -6.23 29.52
CA VAL A 57 -3.73 -5.54 28.25
C VAL A 57 -4.54 -6.44 27.32
N LEU A 58 -5.57 -5.87 26.71
CA LEU A 58 -6.54 -6.59 25.88
C LEU A 58 -6.83 -5.84 24.60
N ALA A 59 -7.10 -6.59 23.53
CA ALA A 59 -7.78 -6.06 22.37
C ALA A 59 -9.30 -6.03 22.63
N ARG A 60 -9.91 -4.85 22.57
CA ARG A 60 -11.37 -4.66 22.65
C ARG A 60 -11.88 -4.07 21.36
N GLU A 61 -13.08 -4.47 20.96
CA GLU A 61 -13.78 -3.81 19.85
C GLU A 61 -14.36 -2.48 20.34
N ASP A 62 -14.18 -1.43 19.55
CA ASP A 62 -14.82 -0.14 19.74
C ASP A 62 -16.27 -0.16 19.20
N GLN A 63 -17.00 0.93 19.39
CA GLN A 63 -18.40 1.05 18.97
C GLN A 63 -18.60 0.94 17.44
N GLN A 64 -17.53 1.02 16.65
CA GLN A 64 -17.55 0.91 15.18
C GLN A 64 -17.01 -0.44 14.68
N GLY A 65 -16.72 -1.39 15.58
CA GLY A 65 -16.19 -2.72 15.24
C GLY A 65 -14.68 -2.76 14.99
N GLY A 66 -13.95 -1.66 15.25
CA GLY A 66 -12.50 -1.61 15.20
C GLY A 66 -11.87 -2.19 16.47
N ARG A 67 -10.86 -3.07 16.35
CA ARG A 67 -10.10 -3.52 17.53
C ARG A 67 -9.13 -2.45 18.00
N GLN A 68 -9.11 -2.17 19.30
CA GLN A 68 -8.22 -1.22 19.98
C GLN A 68 -7.54 -1.87 21.19
N VAL A 69 -6.33 -1.41 21.51
CA VAL A 69 -5.59 -1.83 22.71
C VAL A 69 -6.14 -1.10 23.94
N VAL A 70 -6.45 -1.83 25.00
CA VAL A 70 -6.93 -1.29 26.28
C VAL A 70 -6.07 -1.86 27.40
N ALA A 71 -5.57 -1.00 28.28
CA ALA A 71 -4.82 -1.39 29.46
C ALA A 71 -5.70 -1.25 30.71
N TYR A 72 -5.78 -2.31 31.50
CA TYR A 72 -6.42 -2.31 32.81
C TYR A 72 -5.33 -2.33 33.89
N LEU A 73 -5.47 -1.48 34.91
CA LEU A 73 -4.41 -1.20 35.88
C LEU A 73 -4.96 -1.26 37.31
N VAL A 74 -4.17 -1.85 38.21
CA VAL A 74 -4.38 -1.79 39.66
C VAL A 74 -3.17 -1.09 40.28
N ALA A 75 -3.38 -0.17 41.21
CA ALA A 75 -2.30 0.58 41.86
C ALA A 75 -1.38 -0.35 42.68
N ALA A 76 -0.10 0.01 42.77
CA ALA A 76 0.81 -0.63 43.71
C ALA A 76 0.40 -0.30 45.17
N PRO A 77 0.68 -1.17 46.15
CA PRO A 77 0.33 -0.91 47.55
C PRO A 77 0.88 0.44 48.05
N GLY A 78 -0.02 1.35 48.47
CA GLY A 78 0.35 2.68 48.97
C GLY A 78 0.66 3.72 47.90
N ALA A 79 0.43 3.42 46.62
CA ALA A 79 0.53 4.37 45.51
C ALA A 79 -0.86 4.70 44.94
N GLU A 80 -0.97 5.87 44.30
CA GLU A 80 -2.10 6.21 43.44
C GLU A 80 -1.68 6.05 41.98
N LEU A 81 -2.59 5.57 41.13
CA LEU A 81 -2.31 5.47 39.70
C LEU A 81 -2.17 6.88 39.11
N PRO A 82 -1.18 7.11 38.22
CA PRO A 82 -1.06 8.37 37.51
C PRO A 82 -2.27 8.61 36.61
N ASP A 83 -2.44 9.85 36.17
CA ASP A 83 -3.47 10.17 35.19
C ASP A 83 -3.19 9.49 33.84
N THR A 84 -4.21 9.47 32.99
CA THR A 84 -4.12 8.79 31.68
C THR A 84 -3.13 9.46 30.73
N ALA A 85 -2.83 10.74 30.90
CA ALA A 85 -1.88 11.48 30.06
C ALA A 85 -0.44 11.11 30.44
N GLU A 86 -0.14 11.00 31.74
CA GLU A 86 1.15 10.55 32.26
C GLU A 86 1.44 9.10 31.87
N LEU A 87 0.47 8.20 32.06
CA LEU A 87 0.60 6.79 31.63
C LEU A 87 0.82 6.69 30.12
N ARG A 88 0.12 7.51 29.32
CA ARG A 88 0.29 7.55 27.87
C ARG A 88 1.68 8.05 27.48
N ALA A 89 2.16 9.13 28.11
CA ALA A 89 3.49 9.68 27.86
C ALA A 89 4.59 8.70 28.27
N TYR A 90 4.40 8.00 29.39
CA TYR A 90 5.32 6.97 29.86
C TYR A 90 5.43 5.82 28.85
N VAL A 91 4.30 5.27 28.40
CA VAL A 91 4.30 4.20 27.39
C VAL A 91 4.86 4.70 26.05
N GLY A 92 4.44 5.87 25.58
CA GLY A 92 4.90 6.45 24.31
C GLY A 92 6.39 6.84 24.29
N GLY A 93 7.01 7.01 25.46
CA GLY A 93 8.45 7.19 25.58
C GLY A 93 9.27 5.93 25.31
N MET A 94 8.63 4.75 25.37
CA MET A 94 9.29 3.43 25.26
C MET A 94 8.75 2.56 24.14
N LEU A 95 7.47 2.71 23.78
CA LEU A 95 6.80 1.95 22.74
C LEU A 95 6.31 2.85 21.61
N PRO A 96 6.20 2.34 20.36
CA PRO A 96 5.60 3.07 19.25
C PRO A 96 4.14 3.47 19.50
N ASP A 97 3.71 4.60 18.92
CA ASP A 97 2.36 5.15 19.08
C ASP A 97 1.21 4.14 18.88
N TYR A 98 1.30 3.20 17.93
CA TYR A 98 0.22 2.23 17.68
C TYR A 98 0.13 1.12 18.74
N MET A 99 1.13 0.96 19.61
CA MET A 99 1.13 0.06 20.78
C MET A 99 0.66 0.76 22.05
N VAL A 100 0.63 2.10 22.06
CA VAL A 100 0.12 2.87 23.18
C VAL A 100 -1.38 2.57 23.35
N PRO A 101 -1.84 2.11 24.53
CA PRO A 101 -3.25 1.84 24.75
C PRO A 101 -4.15 3.03 24.42
N ALA A 102 -5.26 2.75 23.74
CA ALA A 102 -6.26 3.77 23.45
C ALA A 102 -6.96 4.22 24.74
N ALA A 103 -7.15 3.31 25.70
CA ALA A 103 -7.72 3.59 27.01
C ALA A 103 -6.92 2.92 28.14
N PHE A 104 -6.89 3.60 29.29
CA PHE A 104 -6.35 3.12 30.56
C PHE A 104 -7.49 3.07 31.57
N VAL A 105 -7.77 1.89 32.12
CA VAL A 105 -8.89 1.66 33.04
C VAL A 105 -8.35 1.28 34.41
N ALA A 106 -8.51 2.18 35.38
CA ALA A 106 -8.16 1.92 36.77
C ALA A 106 -9.19 0.98 37.42
N LEU A 107 -8.70 0.02 38.19
CA LEU A 107 -9.50 -0.93 38.97
C LEU A 107 -8.97 -1.01 40.39
N ASP A 108 -9.87 -1.22 41.35
CA ASP A 108 -9.48 -1.49 42.74
C ASP A 108 -8.81 -2.87 42.88
N ALA A 109 -9.29 -3.85 42.12
CA ALA A 109 -8.72 -5.20 42.03
C ALA A 109 -9.14 -5.89 40.73
N PHE A 110 -8.35 -6.85 40.27
CA PHE A 110 -8.73 -7.66 39.12
C PHE A 110 -9.81 -8.69 39.46
N PRO A 111 -10.86 -8.84 38.61
CA PRO A 111 -11.81 -9.92 38.77
C PRO A 111 -11.11 -11.25 38.48
N VAL A 112 -11.29 -12.23 39.36
CA VAL A 112 -10.71 -13.57 39.22
C VAL A 112 -11.80 -14.63 39.12
N THR A 113 -11.55 -15.65 38.31
CA THR A 113 -12.35 -16.88 38.25
C THR A 113 -12.21 -17.69 39.55
N PRO A 114 -13.10 -18.68 39.82
CA PRO A 114 -12.97 -19.57 40.98
C PRO A 114 -11.62 -20.30 41.10
N ASN A 115 -10.87 -20.42 40.00
CA ASN A 115 -9.54 -21.02 39.94
C ASN A 115 -8.40 -20.00 40.13
N GLY A 116 -8.70 -18.77 40.54
CA GLY A 116 -7.70 -17.72 40.81
C GLY A 116 -7.06 -17.09 39.57
N LYS A 117 -7.56 -17.37 38.35
CA LYS A 117 -7.09 -16.74 37.11
C LYS A 117 -7.90 -15.48 36.79
N LEU A 118 -7.28 -14.47 36.17
CA LEU A 118 -7.96 -13.26 35.67
C LEU A 118 -9.19 -13.61 34.82
N ASP A 119 -10.36 -13.10 35.22
CA ASP A 119 -11.59 -13.19 34.44
C ASP A 119 -11.67 -12.02 33.45
N ARG A 120 -11.15 -12.28 32.24
CA ARG A 120 -11.13 -11.30 31.14
C ARG A 120 -12.54 -10.90 30.66
N LYS A 121 -13.58 -11.69 30.94
CA LYS A 121 -14.96 -11.38 30.54
C LYS A 121 -15.63 -10.43 31.54
N ALA A 122 -15.19 -10.44 32.79
CA ALA A 122 -15.71 -9.59 33.86
C ALA A 122 -15.06 -8.19 33.92
N LEU A 123 -14.04 -7.92 33.09
CA LEU A 123 -13.42 -6.60 33.01
C LEU A 123 -14.38 -5.56 32.42
N PRO A 124 -14.48 -4.36 33.02
CA PRO A 124 -15.42 -3.34 32.57
C PRO A 124 -15.13 -2.87 31.15
N ALA A 125 -16.18 -2.39 30.47
CA ALA A 125 -16.02 -1.77 29.16
C ALA A 125 -15.26 -0.45 29.31
N PRO A 126 -14.23 -0.19 28.47
CA PRO A 126 -13.48 1.07 28.51
C PRO A 126 -14.35 2.23 28.03
N ASP A 127 -14.20 3.38 28.68
CA ASP A 127 -14.72 4.64 28.17
C ASP A 127 -13.69 5.29 27.25
N PHE A 128 -13.90 5.17 25.93
CA PHE A 128 -13.06 5.81 24.92
C PHE A 128 -13.33 7.32 24.78
N SER A 129 -14.34 7.87 25.47
CA SER A 129 -14.63 9.31 25.45
C SER A 129 -13.64 10.13 26.29
N ALA A 130 -13.01 9.51 27.31
CA ALA A 130 -12.00 10.16 28.15
C ALA A 130 -10.67 10.44 27.42
N ALA A 131 -10.43 9.80 26.26
CA ALA A 131 -9.30 10.12 25.39
C ALA A 131 -9.50 11.44 24.61
N ARG A 132 -10.69 12.06 24.67
CA ARG A 132 -11.07 13.28 23.94
C ARG A 132 -10.66 14.56 24.68
N SER A 133 -9.42 14.62 25.18
CA SER A 133 -8.92 15.79 25.91
C SER A 133 -8.29 16.85 25.01
N GLY A 134 -8.22 16.62 23.69
CA GLY A 134 -7.62 17.57 22.77
C GLY A 134 -8.32 18.94 22.82
N ARG A 135 -7.53 20.00 22.97
CA ARG A 135 -8.05 21.37 22.94
C ARG A 135 -8.80 21.61 21.61
N ARG A 136 -9.77 22.53 21.64
CA ARG A 136 -10.47 22.93 20.41
C ARG A 136 -9.53 23.66 19.45
N PRO A 137 -9.78 23.57 18.13
CA PRO A 137 -9.02 24.31 17.15
C PRO A 137 -9.12 25.82 17.39
N ARG A 138 -7.99 26.49 17.20
CA ARG A 138 -7.76 27.92 17.48
C ARG A 138 -7.70 28.74 16.19
N THR A 139 -7.42 28.08 15.06
CA THR A 139 -7.28 28.70 13.75
C THR A 139 -8.09 27.92 12.71
N ALA A 140 -8.44 28.58 11.60
CA ALA A 140 -9.11 27.92 10.47
C ALA A 140 -8.29 26.75 9.88
N GLN A 141 -6.96 26.81 9.98
CA GLN A 141 -6.07 25.72 9.57
C GLN A 141 -6.21 24.51 10.50
N GLU A 142 -6.24 24.74 11.81
CA GLU A 142 -6.49 23.67 12.80
C GLU A 142 -7.89 23.07 12.63
N GLU A 143 -8.92 23.88 12.38
CA GLU A 143 -10.29 23.40 12.11
C GLU A 143 -10.33 22.46 10.91
N LEU A 144 -9.69 22.86 9.80
CA LEU A 144 -9.62 22.03 8.60
C LEU A 144 -8.83 20.72 8.86
N LEU A 145 -7.69 20.81 9.54
CA LEU A 145 -6.88 19.63 9.87
C LEU A 145 -7.64 18.64 10.77
N CYS A 146 -8.37 19.15 11.78
CA CYS A 146 -9.26 18.35 12.61
C CYS A 146 -10.33 17.64 11.77
N ALA A 147 -10.96 18.34 10.82
CA ALA A 147 -11.96 17.76 9.94
C ALA A 147 -11.38 16.67 9.01
N VAL A 148 -10.19 16.90 8.45
CA VAL A 148 -9.50 15.92 7.60
C VAL A 148 -9.05 14.69 8.39
N PHE A 149 -8.56 14.88 9.62
CA PHE A 149 -8.24 13.76 10.52
C PHE A 149 -9.51 12.94 10.81
N ALA A 150 -10.60 13.59 11.21
CA ALA A 150 -11.88 12.95 11.51
C ALA A 150 -12.38 12.11 10.32
N GLU A 151 -12.39 12.68 9.12
CA GLU A 151 -12.81 11.99 7.89
C GLU A 151 -11.94 10.76 7.59
N LEU A 152 -10.62 10.90 7.65
CA LEU A 152 -9.69 9.82 7.29
C LEU A 152 -9.64 8.69 8.32
N LEU A 153 -9.85 9.03 9.59
CA LEU A 153 -9.79 8.09 10.71
C LEU A 153 -11.16 7.49 11.05
N GLY A 154 -12.24 8.03 10.50
CA GLY A 154 -13.61 7.57 10.75
C GLY A 154 -14.15 7.94 12.14
N VAL A 155 -13.59 8.96 12.78
CA VAL A 155 -13.97 9.39 14.13
C VAL A 155 -14.88 10.64 14.07
N PRO A 156 -15.79 10.85 15.04
CA PRO A 156 -16.76 11.94 14.99
C PRO A 156 -16.14 13.33 15.15
N ASP A 157 -15.12 13.45 16.01
CA ASP A 157 -14.35 14.67 16.23
C ASP A 157 -12.88 14.35 16.56
N VAL A 158 -12.04 15.37 16.40
CA VAL A 158 -10.60 15.32 16.68
C VAL A 158 -10.18 16.65 17.28
N GLY A 159 -9.55 16.63 18.46
CA GLY A 159 -8.95 17.79 19.08
C GLY A 159 -7.52 18.06 18.59
N ILE A 160 -7.00 19.26 18.84
CA ILE A 160 -5.73 19.67 18.19
C ILE A 160 -4.49 18.92 18.69
N ASP A 161 -4.57 18.34 19.89
CA ASP A 161 -3.48 17.57 20.51
C ASP A 161 -3.64 16.07 20.31
N ASP A 162 -4.69 15.63 19.60
CA ASP A 162 -4.91 14.23 19.31
C ASP A 162 -3.92 13.75 18.24
N SER A 163 -3.16 12.70 18.55
CA SER A 163 -2.23 12.09 17.60
C SER A 163 -3.00 11.30 16.53
N PHE A 164 -2.65 11.56 15.27
CA PHE A 164 -3.16 10.85 14.11
C PHE A 164 -3.01 9.33 14.25
N PHE A 165 -1.88 8.87 14.80
CA PHE A 165 -1.59 7.45 14.96
C PHE A 165 -2.33 6.84 16.16
N HIS A 166 -2.53 7.59 17.25
CA HIS A 166 -3.37 7.14 18.39
C HIS A 166 -4.84 6.94 17.98
N LEU A 167 -5.33 7.77 17.08
CA LEU A 167 -6.68 7.64 16.52
C LEU A 167 -6.81 6.55 15.45
N GLY A 168 -5.73 5.82 15.13
CA GLY A 168 -5.74 4.68 14.19
C GLY A 168 -5.14 4.96 12.82
N GLY A 169 -4.44 6.08 12.64
CA GLY A 169 -3.69 6.39 11.44
C GLY A 169 -2.54 5.41 11.19
N HIS A 170 -2.20 5.20 9.92
CA HIS A 170 -1.05 4.40 9.47
C HIS A 170 -0.46 5.00 8.18
N SER A 171 0.66 4.48 7.68
CA SER A 171 1.45 5.11 6.59
C SER A 171 0.64 5.41 5.31
N LEU A 172 -0.30 4.54 4.94
CA LEU A 172 -1.21 4.79 3.81
C LEU A 172 -2.19 5.93 4.10
N LEU A 173 -2.77 5.98 5.31
CA LEU A 173 -3.62 7.09 5.73
C LEU A 173 -2.82 8.39 5.87
N ALA A 174 -1.56 8.33 6.32
CA ALA A 174 -0.66 9.49 6.37
C ALA A 174 -0.36 10.04 4.97
N THR A 175 -0.17 9.16 3.98
CA THR A 175 -0.02 9.57 2.57
C THR A 175 -1.30 10.22 2.04
N ARG A 176 -2.47 9.66 2.36
CA ARG A 176 -3.78 10.25 2.00
C ARG A 176 -4.00 11.59 2.70
N LEU A 177 -3.60 11.70 3.97
CA LEU A 177 -3.64 12.93 4.75
C LEU A 177 -2.84 14.04 4.07
N VAL A 178 -1.58 13.78 3.73
CA VAL A 178 -0.76 14.75 2.97
C VAL A 178 -1.43 15.16 1.66
N GLY A 179 -1.99 14.19 0.92
CA GLY A 179 -2.73 14.49 -0.31
C GLY A 179 -3.97 15.38 -0.09
N ARG A 180 -4.71 15.19 1.01
CA ARG A 180 -5.87 16.01 1.38
C ARG A 180 -5.47 17.40 1.85
N ILE A 181 -4.45 17.51 2.73
CA ILE A 181 -3.88 18.79 3.17
C ILE A 181 -3.45 19.60 1.94
N ARG A 182 -2.73 18.98 1.01
CA ARG A 182 -2.30 19.63 -0.24
C ARG A 182 -3.48 20.18 -1.03
N SER A 183 -4.53 19.37 -1.19
CA SER A 183 -5.71 19.76 -1.98
C SER A 183 -6.51 20.89 -1.32
N ALA A 184 -6.56 20.92 0.02
CA ALA A 184 -7.40 21.86 0.76
C ALA A 184 -6.69 23.17 1.14
N LEU A 185 -5.37 23.13 1.39
CA LEU A 185 -4.59 24.27 1.85
C LEU A 185 -3.58 24.80 0.82
N GLY A 186 -3.34 24.08 -0.28
CA GLY A 186 -2.36 24.53 -1.28
C GLY A 186 -0.93 24.55 -0.76
N VAL A 187 -0.59 23.63 0.15
CA VAL A 187 0.77 23.44 0.73
C VAL A 187 1.28 22.02 0.53
N GLU A 188 2.59 21.85 0.32
CA GLU A 188 3.24 20.54 0.22
C GLU A 188 3.94 20.18 1.54
N LEU A 189 3.50 19.10 2.18
CA LEU A 189 4.17 18.51 3.34
C LEU A 189 4.83 17.19 2.95
N ALA A 190 6.06 16.96 3.42
CA ALA A 190 6.64 15.63 3.34
C ALA A 190 5.84 14.66 4.23
N VAL A 191 5.63 13.42 3.79
CA VAL A 191 4.97 12.38 4.62
C VAL A 191 5.69 12.21 5.96
N ARG A 192 7.02 12.34 5.97
CA ARG A 192 7.85 12.36 7.19
C ARG A 192 7.40 13.40 8.22
N ALA A 193 6.86 14.54 7.79
CA ALA A 193 6.36 15.58 8.70
C ALA A 193 5.17 15.08 9.54
N VAL A 194 4.32 14.19 9.01
CA VAL A 194 3.22 13.58 9.78
C VAL A 194 3.76 12.68 10.89
N PHE A 195 4.87 11.97 10.63
CA PHE A 195 5.52 11.13 11.65
C PHE A 195 6.26 11.95 12.71
N GLU A 196 6.90 13.05 12.32
CA GLU A 196 7.60 13.93 13.26
C GLU A 196 6.66 14.82 14.09
N ALA A 197 5.47 15.10 13.56
CA ALA A 197 4.49 16.01 14.15
C ALA A 197 3.08 15.40 14.07
N PRO A 198 2.76 14.35 14.85
CA PRO A 198 1.57 13.53 14.62
C PRO A 198 0.25 14.18 15.08
N THR A 199 0.28 15.33 15.76
CA THR A 199 -0.92 16.05 16.21
C THR A 199 -1.28 17.19 15.27
N VAL A 200 -2.55 17.60 15.25
CA VAL A 200 -3.01 18.74 14.43
C VAL A 200 -2.23 20.02 14.76
N ALA A 201 -2.02 20.32 16.04
CA ALA A 201 -1.28 21.51 16.47
C ALA A 201 0.17 21.49 15.97
N ALA A 202 0.84 20.33 16.04
CA ALA A 202 2.23 20.18 15.60
C ALA A 202 2.32 20.23 14.06
N LEU A 203 1.39 19.60 13.34
CA LEU A 203 1.30 19.69 11.88
C LEU A 203 1.01 21.12 11.43
N ALA A 204 0.08 21.82 12.09
CA ALA A 204 -0.26 23.21 11.80
C ALA A 204 0.97 24.13 11.94
N ALA A 205 1.82 23.91 12.94
CA ALA A 205 3.08 24.65 13.08
C ALA A 205 4.03 24.40 11.90
N ARG A 206 4.07 23.18 11.36
CA ARG A 206 4.88 22.84 10.18
C ARG A 206 4.30 23.36 8.86
N LEU A 207 3.02 23.75 8.83
CA LEU A 207 2.40 24.38 7.65
C LEU A 207 2.95 25.77 7.37
N ALA A 208 3.43 26.50 8.39
CA ALA A 208 3.99 27.83 8.22
C ALA A 208 5.29 27.82 7.39
N ASP A 209 6.07 26.74 7.51
CA ASP A 209 7.31 26.49 6.76
C ASP A 209 7.09 25.57 5.55
N ALA A 210 5.84 25.17 5.27
CA ALA A 210 5.55 24.26 4.18
C ALA A 210 5.74 24.96 2.83
N GLY A 211 6.34 24.24 1.88
CA GLY A 211 6.47 24.72 0.51
C GLY A 211 5.10 24.91 -0.14
N GLN A 212 5.04 25.74 -1.17
CA GLN A 212 3.84 25.90 -1.98
C GLN A 212 3.42 24.54 -2.57
N ALA A 213 2.12 24.23 -2.55
CA ALA A 213 1.65 22.97 -3.13
C ALA A 213 2.07 22.85 -4.58
N ARG A 214 2.36 21.61 -4.98
CA ARG A 214 2.44 21.25 -6.39
C ARG A 214 1.12 21.62 -7.08
N PRO A 215 1.15 22.07 -8.35
CA PRO A 215 -0.07 22.31 -9.11
C PRO A 215 -0.94 21.06 -9.11
N ALA A 216 -2.26 21.21 -9.09
CA ALA A 216 -3.16 20.09 -9.18
C ALA A 216 -3.03 19.39 -10.54
N LEU A 217 -3.11 18.05 -10.54
CA LEU A 217 -3.22 17.28 -11.77
C LEU A 217 -4.67 17.38 -12.27
N LEU A 218 -4.85 18.08 -13.39
CA LEU A 218 -6.14 18.33 -14.04
C LEU A 218 -6.06 17.91 -15.50
N PRO A 219 -7.20 17.67 -16.18
CA PRO A 219 -7.23 17.48 -17.62
C PRO A 219 -6.51 18.62 -18.33
N ALA A 220 -5.58 18.29 -19.22
CA ALA A 220 -4.78 19.26 -19.94
C ALA A 220 -5.24 19.38 -21.40
N VAL A 221 -5.06 20.56 -21.98
CA VAL A 221 -5.16 20.73 -23.43
C VAL A 221 -3.98 20.00 -24.05
N ARG A 222 -4.25 18.97 -24.84
CA ARG A 222 -3.21 18.12 -25.43
C ARG A 222 -2.64 18.77 -26.69
N PRO A 223 -1.31 18.89 -26.83
CA PRO A 223 -0.70 19.21 -28.10
C PRO A 223 -0.88 18.02 -29.08
N ASP A 224 -0.64 18.27 -30.37
CA ASP A 224 -0.69 17.22 -31.41
C ASP A 224 0.23 16.03 -31.07
N ARG A 225 1.36 16.30 -30.43
CA ARG A 225 2.30 15.31 -29.93
C ARG A 225 2.44 15.41 -28.43
N VAL A 226 1.73 14.55 -27.72
CA VAL A 226 1.84 14.46 -26.27
C VAL A 226 3.20 13.88 -25.92
N PRO A 227 4.04 14.55 -25.12
CA PRO A 227 5.35 14.03 -24.79
C PRO A 227 5.26 12.82 -23.87
N LEU A 228 6.31 11.99 -23.86
CA LEU A 228 6.46 10.92 -22.87
C LEU A 228 6.71 11.50 -21.48
N SER A 229 6.21 10.81 -20.45
CA SER A 229 6.69 11.03 -19.07
C SER A 229 8.18 10.67 -18.97
N PHE A 230 8.89 11.18 -17.96
CA PHE A 230 10.32 10.84 -17.78
C PHE A 230 10.54 9.33 -17.59
N ALA A 231 9.59 8.63 -16.96
CA ALA A 231 9.63 7.18 -16.81
C ALA A 231 9.45 6.44 -18.15
N GLN A 232 8.49 6.88 -18.97
CA GLN A 232 8.30 6.35 -20.32
C GLN A 232 9.52 6.61 -21.21
N ARG A 233 10.12 7.82 -21.14
CA ARG A 233 11.29 8.20 -21.94
C ARG A 233 12.48 7.29 -21.68
N ARG A 234 12.73 6.90 -20.42
CA ARG A 234 13.76 5.91 -20.07
C ARG A 234 13.49 4.57 -20.74
N LEU A 235 12.27 4.05 -20.63
CA LEU A 235 11.91 2.74 -21.19
C LEU A 235 11.96 2.73 -22.72
N TRP A 236 11.50 3.80 -23.36
CA TRP A 236 11.62 3.99 -24.80
C TRP A 236 13.09 4.04 -25.24
N PHE A 237 13.94 4.77 -24.52
CA PHE A 237 15.38 4.83 -24.81
C PHE A 237 16.03 3.44 -24.73
N LEU A 238 15.75 2.67 -23.67
CA LEU A 238 16.27 1.31 -23.53
C LEU A 238 15.77 0.40 -24.65
N HIS A 239 14.48 0.50 -24.99
CA HIS A 239 13.91 -0.25 -26.12
C HIS A 239 14.60 0.08 -27.44
N ARG A 240 14.92 1.35 -27.71
CA ARG A 240 15.65 1.77 -28.91
C ARG A 240 17.11 1.34 -28.91
N LEU A 241 17.76 1.34 -27.75
CA LEU A 241 19.16 0.97 -27.59
C LEU A 241 19.37 -0.54 -27.74
N GLU A 242 18.47 -1.34 -27.17
CA GLU A 242 18.62 -2.80 -27.04
C GLU A 242 17.78 -3.58 -28.05
N GLY A 243 16.77 -2.95 -28.62
CA GLY A 243 15.76 -3.57 -29.46
C GLY A 243 14.60 -4.19 -28.66
N PRO A 244 13.59 -4.73 -29.36
CA PRO A 244 12.45 -5.43 -28.77
C PRO A 244 12.90 -6.63 -27.91
N SER A 245 12.52 -6.62 -26.64
CA SER A 245 12.81 -7.71 -25.70
C SER A 245 11.72 -7.82 -24.64
N ALA A 246 11.72 -8.93 -23.89
CA ALA A 246 10.78 -9.15 -22.79
C ALA A 246 11.31 -8.65 -21.43
N THR A 247 12.44 -7.93 -21.39
CA THR A 247 13.08 -7.45 -20.15
C THR A 247 12.12 -6.62 -19.29
N TYR A 248 11.23 -5.87 -19.93
CA TYR A 248 10.24 -5.01 -19.26
C TYR A 248 8.79 -5.47 -19.47
N ASN A 249 8.58 -6.76 -19.70
CA ASN A 249 7.24 -7.34 -19.70
C ASN A 249 6.75 -7.56 -18.26
N LEU A 250 5.46 -7.28 -18.03
CA LEU A 250 4.73 -7.52 -16.79
C LEU A 250 3.64 -8.58 -17.05
N PRO A 251 3.99 -9.88 -17.05
CA PRO A 251 3.04 -10.96 -17.24
C PRO A 251 2.22 -11.22 -15.97
N MET A 252 0.90 -11.31 -16.12
CA MET A 252 -0.05 -11.72 -15.09
C MET A 252 -0.87 -12.91 -15.61
N ALA A 253 -0.65 -14.08 -15.01
CA ALA A 253 -1.39 -15.29 -15.31
C ALA A 253 -2.50 -15.52 -14.28
N LEU A 254 -3.72 -15.77 -14.76
CA LEU A 254 -4.92 -16.05 -13.97
C LEU A 254 -5.43 -17.44 -14.34
N ARG A 255 -5.60 -18.33 -13.36
CA ARG A 255 -6.32 -19.58 -13.56
C ARG A 255 -7.82 -19.33 -13.42
N LEU A 256 -8.59 -19.76 -14.41
CA LEU A 256 -10.05 -19.57 -14.46
C LEU A 256 -10.69 -20.96 -14.47
N SER A 257 -11.63 -21.17 -13.55
CA SER A 257 -12.37 -22.43 -13.41
C SER A 257 -13.87 -22.17 -13.54
N GLY A 258 -14.56 -23.03 -14.27
CA GLY A 258 -15.98 -22.91 -14.64
C GLY A 258 -16.20 -22.49 -16.09
N ALA A 259 -17.47 -22.31 -16.45
CA ALA A 259 -17.86 -21.83 -17.77
C ALA A 259 -17.31 -20.42 -18.04
N LEU A 260 -16.66 -20.25 -19.19
CA LEU A 260 -16.05 -19.00 -19.61
C LEU A 260 -16.69 -18.52 -20.92
N ASP A 261 -17.29 -17.32 -20.88
CA ASP A 261 -17.77 -16.64 -22.07
C ASP A 261 -16.62 -15.86 -22.74
N ARG A 262 -16.13 -16.37 -23.87
CA ARG A 262 -14.97 -15.80 -24.55
C ARG A 262 -15.28 -14.49 -25.25
N GLU A 263 -16.51 -14.32 -25.74
CA GLU A 263 -16.94 -13.08 -26.39
C GLU A 263 -17.09 -11.98 -25.35
N ALA A 264 -17.68 -12.29 -24.19
CA ALA A 264 -17.74 -11.36 -23.07
C ALA A 264 -16.35 -10.97 -22.57
N LEU A 265 -15.38 -11.90 -22.53
CA LEU A 265 -13.99 -11.60 -22.16
C LEU A 265 -13.29 -10.68 -23.16
N ALA A 266 -13.46 -10.93 -24.46
CA ALA A 266 -12.91 -10.05 -25.50
C ALA A 266 -13.54 -8.65 -25.45
N ALA A 267 -14.86 -8.56 -25.25
CA ALA A 267 -15.55 -7.28 -25.07
C ALA A 267 -15.10 -6.55 -23.81
N ALA A 268 -14.85 -7.27 -22.71
CA ALA A 268 -14.34 -6.69 -21.48
C ALA A 268 -12.93 -6.10 -21.64
N LEU A 269 -12.05 -6.77 -22.41
CA LEU A 269 -10.73 -6.21 -22.75
C LEU A 269 -10.87 -4.90 -23.56
N ALA A 270 -11.81 -4.84 -24.49
CA ALA A 270 -12.12 -3.63 -25.25
C ALA A 270 -12.60 -2.49 -24.34
N ASP A 271 -13.49 -2.78 -23.39
CA ASP A 271 -13.98 -1.78 -22.44
C ASP A 271 -12.87 -1.20 -21.56
N VAL A 272 -11.98 -2.07 -21.06
CA VAL A 272 -10.85 -1.66 -20.22
C VAL A 272 -9.84 -0.84 -21.03
N ALA A 273 -9.55 -1.22 -22.27
CA ALA A 273 -8.71 -0.40 -23.17
C ALA A 273 -9.37 0.95 -23.54
N GLY A 274 -10.70 0.96 -23.70
CA GLY A 274 -11.46 2.19 -23.89
C GLY A 274 -11.38 3.14 -22.68
N ARG A 275 -11.41 2.58 -21.47
CA ARG A 275 -11.31 3.32 -20.21
C ARG A 275 -9.91 3.89 -19.93
N HIS A 276 -8.87 3.11 -20.19
CA HIS A 276 -7.49 3.43 -19.87
C HIS A 276 -6.66 3.68 -21.13
N GLU A 277 -6.42 4.94 -21.46
CA GLU A 277 -5.72 5.34 -22.69
C GLU A 277 -4.34 4.68 -22.83
N SER A 278 -3.63 4.47 -21.72
CA SER A 278 -2.30 3.82 -21.71
C SER A 278 -2.28 2.44 -22.36
N LEU A 279 -3.39 1.70 -22.34
CA LEU A 279 -3.50 0.36 -22.93
C LEU A 279 -3.65 0.38 -24.45
N ARG A 280 -4.00 1.54 -25.01
CA ARG A 280 -4.17 1.79 -26.45
C ARG A 280 -3.23 2.89 -26.96
N THR A 281 -2.12 3.11 -26.27
CA THR A 281 -1.10 4.10 -26.61
C THR A 281 0.12 3.43 -27.23
N VAL A 282 0.57 3.91 -28.38
CA VAL A 282 1.87 3.57 -29.00
C VAL A 282 2.85 4.73 -28.85
N PHE A 283 4.15 4.45 -29.05
CA PHE A 283 5.26 5.36 -28.75
C PHE A 283 6.19 5.59 -29.95
N PRO A 284 5.66 6.17 -31.05
CA PRO A 284 6.46 6.53 -32.23
C PRO A 284 7.44 7.66 -31.93
N GLU A 285 8.35 7.88 -32.88
CA GLU A 285 9.27 9.04 -32.91
C GLU A 285 9.00 9.93 -34.11
N ASP A 286 9.23 11.23 -33.94
CA ASP A 286 9.42 12.15 -35.05
C ASP A 286 10.66 13.00 -34.81
N ASP A 287 11.55 13.06 -35.80
CA ASP A 287 12.84 13.74 -35.73
C ASP A 287 13.65 13.42 -34.44
N GLY A 288 13.60 12.14 -34.03
CA GLY A 288 14.30 11.65 -32.83
C GLY A 288 13.64 12.01 -31.50
N VAL A 289 12.44 12.59 -31.52
CA VAL A 289 11.65 12.93 -30.33
C VAL A 289 10.47 11.96 -30.22
N PRO A 290 10.41 11.12 -29.16
CA PRO A 290 9.29 10.23 -28.95
C PRO A 290 8.06 10.99 -28.44
N TYR A 291 6.88 10.52 -28.82
CA TYR A 291 5.60 11.02 -28.32
C TYR A 291 4.61 9.89 -28.06
N GLN A 292 3.57 10.18 -27.26
CA GLN A 292 2.47 9.27 -26.99
C GLN A 292 1.40 9.44 -28.06
N GLU A 293 1.05 8.36 -28.75
CA GLU A 293 -0.04 8.32 -29.72
C GLU A 293 -1.16 7.42 -29.21
N VAL A 294 -2.25 8.05 -28.74
CA VAL A 294 -3.43 7.37 -28.20
C VAL A 294 -4.36 7.00 -29.35
N LEU A 295 -4.52 5.71 -29.63
CA LEU A 295 -5.34 5.22 -30.74
C LEU A 295 -6.82 5.17 -30.35
N ALA A 296 -7.71 5.81 -31.12
CA ALA A 296 -9.11 6.03 -30.74
C ALA A 296 -9.92 4.73 -30.49
N ASP A 297 -9.73 3.71 -31.32
CA ASP A 297 -10.55 2.48 -31.33
C ASP A 297 -9.71 1.20 -31.26
N ALA A 298 -8.45 1.30 -30.84
CA ALA A 298 -7.58 0.13 -30.79
C ALA A 298 -7.94 -0.76 -29.59
N VAL A 299 -8.18 -2.05 -29.87
CA VAL A 299 -8.61 -3.04 -28.90
C VAL A 299 -7.56 -4.17 -28.84
N PRO A 300 -7.14 -4.59 -27.64
CA PRO A 300 -6.31 -5.78 -27.48
C PRO A 300 -7.02 -7.03 -28.00
N GLU A 301 -6.36 -7.79 -28.87
CA GLU A 301 -6.88 -9.07 -29.35
C GLU A 301 -6.79 -10.14 -28.26
N LEU A 302 -7.84 -10.96 -28.13
CA LEU A 302 -7.84 -12.16 -27.28
C LEU A 302 -7.42 -13.38 -28.10
N LEU A 303 -6.16 -13.77 -28.03
CA LEU A 303 -5.65 -14.96 -28.72
C LEU A 303 -6.02 -16.22 -27.94
N VAL A 304 -6.69 -17.17 -28.58
CA VAL A 304 -7.12 -18.42 -27.94
C VAL A 304 -6.26 -19.59 -28.41
N ARG A 305 -5.64 -20.31 -27.47
CA ARG A 305 -4.81 -21.49 -27.74
C ARG A 305 -5.31 -22.67 -26.91
N ARG A 306 -5.34 -23.87 -27.51
CA ARG A 306 -5.54 -25.11 -26.74
C ARG A 306 -4.20 -25.64 -26.28
N THR A 307 -4.10 -26.06 -25.03
CA THR A 307 -2.90 -26.70 -24.47
C THR A 307 -3.28 -27.75 -23.44
N THR A 308 -2.31 -28.50 -22.93
CA THR A 308 -2.51 -29.44 -21.81
C THR A 308 -1.93 -28.88 -20.52
N GLU A 309 -2.35 -29.40 -19.38
CA GLU A 309 -1.81 -28.99 -18.07
C GLU A 309 -0.29 -29.14 -18.01
N SER A 310 0.24 -30.23 -18.58
CA SER A 310 1.68 -30.51 -18.64
C SER A 310 2.48 -29.52 -19.50
N ALA A 311 1.86 -28.90 -20.50
CA ALA A 311 2.50 -27.95 -21.42
C ALA A 311 2.21 -26.49 -21.07
N LEU A 312 1.32 -26.22 -20.11
CA LEU A 312 0.87 -24.88 -19.76
C LEU A 312 2.01 -23.98 -19.29
N ALA A 313 2.89 -24.50 -18.43
CA ALA A 313 3.99 -23.71 -17.86
C ALA A 313 4.93 -23.19 -18.97
N ASP A 314 5.34 -24.06 -19.89
CA ASP A 314 6.21 -23.69 -21.01
C ASP A 314 5.51 -22.73 -21.97
N ALA A 315 4.22 -22.94 -22.23
CA ALA A 315 3.43 -22.06 -23.08
C ALA A 315 3.29 -20.64 -22.49
N LEU A 316 3.06 -20.52 -21.18
CA LEU A 316 3.01 -19.23 -20.48
C LEU A 316 4.35 -18.51 -20.52
N VAL A 317 5.47 -19.23 -20.30
CA VAL A 317 6.82 -18.66 -20.37
C VAL A 317 7.13 -18.18 -21.77
N ALA A 318 6.84 -18.98 -22.80
CA ALA A 318 7.07 -18.61 -24.19
C ALA A 318 6.27 -17.36 -24.60
N ALA A 319 4.99 -17.32 -24.24
CA ALA A 319 4.13 -16.16 -24.50
C ALA A 319 4.66 -14.89 -23.79
N ALA A 320 4.96 -14.99 -22.49
CA ALA A 320 5.47 -13.86 -21.70
C ALA A 320 6.86 -13.36 -22.16
N ALA A 321 7.66 -14.21 -22.81
CA ALA A 321 8.99 -13.88 -23.31
C ALA A 321 8.99 -13.17 -24.68
N THR A 322 7.81 -12.95 -25.29
CA THR A 322 7.71 -12.24 -26.57
C THR A 322 7.84 -10.73 -26.34
N GLY A 323 8.82 -10.07 -26.96
CA GLY A 323 9.01 -8.61 -26.87
C GLY A 323 7.87 -7.84 -27.56
N PHE A 324 7.70 -6.56 -27.22
CA PHE A 324 6.73 -5.65 -27.85
C PHE A 324 7.40 -4.70 -28.83
N GLU A 325 6.70 -4.35 -29.92
CA GLU A 325 7.10 -3.28 -30.85
C GLU A 325 6.44 -1.96 -30.47
N LEU A 326 7.06 -1.17 -29.58
CA LEU A 326 6.40 -0.05 -28.90
C LEU A 326 5.90 1.06 -29.84
N GLU A 327 6.46 1.19 -31.04
CA GLU A 327 6.06 2.20 -32.02
C GLU A 327 4.74 1.86 -32.74
N ARG A 328 4.31 0.60 -32.73
CA ARG A 328 3.21 0.11 -33.60
C ARG A 328 2.26 -0.85 -32.92
N GLU A 329 2.67 -1.46 -31.82
CA GLU A 329 1.93 -2.48 -31.12
C GLU A 329 1.37 -1.95 -29.80
N LEU A 330 0.13 -2.33 -29.48
CA LEU A 330 -0.45 -2.02 -28.18
C LEU A 330 0.37 -2.66 -27.05
N PRO A 331 0.61 -1.94 -25.95
CA PRO A 331 1.45 -2.42 -24.86
C PRO A 331 0.74 -3.46 -23.97
N LEU A 332 -0.27 -4.17 -24.50
CA LEU A 332 -1.05 -5.20 -23.82
C LEU A 332 -1.39 -6.35 -24.80
N ARG A 333 -1.00 -7.57 -24.44
CA ARG A 333 -1.45 -8.82 -25.08
C ARG A 333 -2.31 -9.63 -24.13
N ALA A 334 -3.34 -10.27 -24.67
CA ALA A 334 -4.19 -11.19 -23.94
C ALA A 334 -4.21 -12.56 -24.64
N GLU A 335 -3.78 -13.60 -23.92
CA GLU A 335 -3.80 -14.98 -24.41
C GLU A 335 -4.59 -15.89 -23.47
N LEU A 336 -5.59 -16.59 -24.01
CA LEU A 336 -6.38 -17.58 -23.29
C LEU A 336 -5.94 -18.99 -23.67
N PHE A 337 -5.39 -19.72 -22.71
CA PHE A 337 -5.05 -21.13 -22.80
C PHE A 337 -6.23 -21.97 -22.32
N VAL A 338 -6.80 -22.77 -23.23
CA VAL A 338 -7.92 -23.69 -22.96
C VAL A 338 -7.33 -25.07 -22.61
N LEU A 339 -7.60 -25.56 -21.41
CA LEU A 339 -7.11 -26.83 -20.86
C LEU A 339 -8.21 -27.89 -20.83
N GLY A 340 -9.46 -27.46 -20.70
CA GLY A 340 -10.67 -28.27 -20.74
C GLY A 340 -11.91 -27.41 -21.01
N GLU A 341 -13.10 -27.98 -20.81
CA GLU A 341 -14.37 -27.25 -21.00
C GLU A 341 -14.57 -26.15 -19.96
N GLU A 342 -14.14 -26.39 -18.73
CA GLU A 342 -14.28 -25.47 -17.59
C GLU A 342 -12.94 -25.07 -16.98
N ASP A 343 -11.84 -25.28 -17.70
CA ASP A 343 -10.50 -25.06 -17.17
C ASP A 343 -9.64 -24.28 -18.16
N HIS A 344 -9.23 -23.09 -17.73
CA HIS A 344 -8.57 -22.11 -18.58
C HIS A 344 -7.48 -21.37 -17.81
N ALA A 345 -6.48 -20.86 -18.53
CA ALA A 345 -5.53 -19.89 -18.01
C ALA A 345 -5.51 -18.65 -18.91
N LEU A 346 -5.75 -17.47 -18.35
CA LEU A 346 -5.64 -16.19 -19.03
C LEU A 346 -4.29 -15.56 -18.69
N LEU A 347 -3.47 -15.27 -19.70
CA LEU A 347 -2.25 -14.49 -19.58
C LEU A 347 -2.50 -13.09 -20.13
N LEU A 348 -2.33 -12.10 -19.26
CA LEU A 348 -2.24 -10.69 -19.66
C LEU A 348 -0.78 -10.27 -19.57
N THR A 349 -0.17 -9.88 -20.68
CA THR A 349 1.19 -9.36 -20.70
C THR A 349 1.14 -7.88 -21.04
N LEU A 350 1.48 -7.04 -20.06
CA LEU A 350 1.59 -5.59 -20.23
C LEU A 350 3.07 -5.21 -20.39
N HIS A 351 3.40 -4.24 -21.25
CA HIS A 351 4.74 -3.65 -21.24
C HIS A 351 4.83 -2.58 -20.13
N HIS A 352 5.95 -2.53 -19.40
CA HIS A 352 6.14 -1.63 -18.25
C HIS A 352 6.04 -0.12 -18.60
N ILE A 353 6.08 0.22 -19.89
CA ILE A 353 5.87 1.60 -20.37
C ILE A 353 4.43 2.10 -20.18
N ALA A 354 3.47 1.18 -20.13
CA ALA A 354 2.04 1.49 -20.03
C ALA A 354 1.45 1.24 -18.63
N GLY A 355 2.21 0.61 -17.73
CA GLY A 355 1.79 0.40 -16.35
C GLY A 355 2.90 -0.17 -15.47
N ASP A 356 2.62 -0.25 -14.19
CA ASP A 356 3.53 -0.68 -13.14
C ASP A 356 2.84 -1.65 -12.16
N GLY A 357 3.52 -2.00 -11.07
CA GLY A 357 2.96 -2.88 -10.04
C GLY A 357 1.65 -2.36 -9.42
N TRP A 358 1.48 -1.03 -9.31
CA TRP A 358 0.23 -0.45 -8.80
C TRP A 358 -0.90 -0.59 -9.82
N SER A 359 -0.58 -0.47 -11.10
CA SER A 359 -1.51 -0.54 -12.23
C SER A 359 -2.14 -1.93 -12.41
N MET A 360 -1.51 -2.99 -11.91
CA MET A 360 -2.02 -4.37 -12.07
C MET A 360 -3.33 -4.62 -11.31
N ALA A 361 -3.48 -4.05 -10.10
CA ALA A 361 -4.69 -4.22 -9.31
C ALA A 361 -5.95 -3.57 -9.95
N PRO A 362 -5.93 -2.27 -10.36
CA PRO A 362 -7.07 -1.67 -11.05
C PRO A 362 -7.34 -2.33 -12.42
N LEU A 363 -6.30 -2.76 -13.16
CA LEU A 363 -6.47 -3.52 -14.40
C LEU A 363 -7.30 -4.80 -14.17
N GLY A 364 -6.93 -5.60 -13.16
CA GLY A 364 -7.67 -6.81 -12.81
C GLY A 364 -9.10 -6.53 -12.33
N ALA A 365 -9.29 -5.49 -11.51
CA ALA A 365 -10.60 -5.12 -10.98
C ALA A 365 -11.57 -4.61 -12.07
N ASP A 366 -11.08 -3.77 -12.98
CA ASP A 366 -11.87 -3.23 -14.09
C ASP A 366 -12.20 -4.33 -15.10
N LEU A 367 -11.27 -5.26 -15.39
CA LEU A 367 -11.53 -6.41 -16.25
C LEU A 367 -12.60 -7.34 -15.65
N ALA A 368 -12.53 -7.64 -14.35
CA ALA A 368 -13.54 -8.45 -13.69
C ALA A 368 -14.93 -7.79 -13.73
N THR A 369 -14.98 -6.47 -13.52
CA THR A 369 -16.21 -5.66 -13.56
C THR A 369 -16.80 -5.62 -14.98
N ALA A 370 -15.97 -5.38 -15.99
CA ALA A 370 -16.37 -5.36 -17.39
C ALA A 370 -16.85 -6.74 -17.85
N TYR A 371 -16.13 -7.81 -17.50
CA TYR A 371 -16.53 -9.18 -17.82
C TYR A 371 -17.90 -9.52 -17.22
N ALA A 372 -18.12 -9.22 -15.93
CA ALA A 372 -19.40 -9.46 -15.29
C ALA A 372 -20.57 -8.71 -15.96
N ALA A 373 -20.35 -7.47 -16.41
CA ALA A 373 -21.36 -6.71 -17.15
C ALA A 373 -21.64 -7.32 -18.53
N ARG A 374 -20.59 -7.70 -19.27
CA ARG A 374 -20.70 -8.27 -20.62
C ARG A 374 -21.37 -9.64 -20.63
N VAL A 375 -21.16 -10.47 -19.62
CA VAL A 375 -21.91 -11.73 -19.44
C VAL A 375 -23.42 -11.50 -19.31
N ARG A 376 -23.84 -10.34 -18.78
CA ARG A 376 -25.27 -9.95 -18.71
C ARG A 376 -25.76 -9.22 -19.96
N GLY A 377 -24.92 -9.05 -20.97
CA GLY A 377 -25.24 -8.26 -22.18
C GLY A 377 -25.23 -6.74 -21.94
N GLU A 378 -24.63 -6.27 -20.85
CA GLU A 378 -24.58 -4.86 -20.46
C GLU A 378 -23.19 -4.25 -20.74
N ALA A 379 -23.12 -2.94 -20.93
CA ALA A 379 -21.85 -2.21 -20.86
C ALA A 379 -21.47 -1.96 -19.39
N PRO A 380 -20.17 -1.98 -19.03
CA PRO A 380 -19.75 -1.65 -17.67
C PRO A 380 -20.16 -0.22 -17.29
N GLN A 381 -20.69 -0.07 -16.09
CA GLN A 381 -21.03 1.23 -15.52
C GLN A 381 -19.93 1.68 -14.58
N TRP A 382 -19.16 2.68 -15.00
CA TRP A 382 -18.12 3.28 -14.18
C TRP A 382 -18.10 4.80 -14.33
N LYS A 383 -17.62 5.46 -13.28
CA LYS A 383 -17.33 6.89 -13.35
C LYS A 383 -16.16 7.12 -14.32
N PRO A 384 -16.23 8.09 -15.25
CA PRO A 384 -15.09 8.49 -16.07
C PRO A 384 -13.88 8.83 -15.20
N LEU A 385 -12.69 8.46 -15.68
CA LEU A 385 -11.44 8.84 -15.01
C LEU A 385 -11.29 10.36 -15.09
N ALA A 386 -10.94 10.99 -13.96
CA ALA A 386 -10.83 12.44 -13.89
C ALA A 386 -9.66 12.99 -14.72
N VAL A 387 -8.63 12.17 -14.94
CA VAL A 387 -7.44 12.45 -15.74
C VAL A 387 -6.95 11.15 -16.37
N GLN A 388 -6.17 11.27 -17.45
CA GLN A 388 -5.50 10.18 -18.14
C GLN A 388 -3.97 10.33 -18.00
N TYR A 389 -3.21 9.31 -18.42
CA TYR A 389 -1.75 9.34 -18.30
C TYR A 389 -1.09 10.45 -19.13
N ALA A 390 -1.69 10.82 -20.27
CA ALA A 390 -1.28 11.98 -21.06
C ALA A 390 -1.31 13.29 -20.24
N ASP A 391 -2.34 13.47 -19.42
CA ASP A 391 -2.46 14.64 -18.53
C ASP A 391 -1.35 14.64 -17.47
N TYR A 392 -1.03 13.46 -16.93
CA TYR A 392 0.10 13.29 -16.00
C TYR A 392 1.45 13.64 -16.63
N ALA A 393 1.69 13.23 -17.88
CA ALA A 393 2.94 13.53 -18.58
C ALA A 393 3.11 15.05 -18.79
N LEU A 394 2.05 15.74 -19.21
CA LEU A 394 2.03 17.19 -19.39
C LEU A 394 2.19 17.92 -18.05
N TRP A 395 1.46 17.50 -17.03
CA TRP A 395 1.55 18.04 -15.67
C TRP A 395 2.95 17.85 -15.08
N GLN A 396 3.57 16.68 -15.27
CA GLN A 396 4.92 16.39 -14.77
C GLN A 396 5.94 17.37 -15.35
N GLN A 397 5.86 17.67 -16.65
CA GLN A 397 6.75 18.63 -17.29
C GLN A 397 6.53 20.05 -16.76
N GLY A 398 5.27 20.49 -16.69
CA GLY A 398 4.94 21.81 -16.15
C GLY A 398 5.36 21.98 -14.68
N LEU A 399 5.23 20.93 -13.87
CA LEU A 399 5.65 20.93 -12.47
C LEU A 399 7.19 21.01 -12.33
N LEU A 400 7.90 20.25 -13.14
CA LEU A 400 9.36 20.15 -13.05
C LEU A 400 10.05 21.40 -13.60
N GLY A 401 9.43 22.05 -14.59
CA GLY A 401 9.99 23.22 -15.26
C GLY A 401 11.16 22.87 -16.16
N GLU A 402 11.91 23.88 -16.56
CA GLU A 402 13.01 23.74 -17.54
C GLU A 402 14.37 23.61 -16.86
N GLU A 403 15.24 22.76 -17.42
CA GLU A 403 16.62 22.59 -16.92
C GLU A 403 17.48 23.85 -17.08
N GLY A 404 17.12 24.74 -18.01
CA GLY A 404 17.81 26.02 -18.22
C GLY A 404 17.45 27.09 -17.18
N ASP A 405 16.35 26.91 -16.45
CA ASP A 405 15.92 27.80 -15.39
C ASP A 405 16.52 27.32 -14.04
N PRO A 406 17.43 28.08 -13.40
CA PRO A 406 18.03 27.69 -12.12
C PRO A 406 17.00 27.60 -10.98
N ASP A 407 15.86 28.28 -11.11
CA ASP A 407 14.79 28.31 -10.12
C ASP A 407 13.71 27.23 -10.37
N SER A 408 13.89 26.39 -11.39
CA SER A 408 12.99 25.26 -11.63
C SER A 408 13.19 24.12 -10.64
N VAL A 409 12.16 23.27 -10.48
CA VAL A 409 12.24 22.11 -9.59
C VAL A 409 13.26 21.09 -10.13
N ILE A 410 13.30 20.88 -11.44
CA ILE A 410 14.23 19.94 -12.07
C ILE A 410 15.67 20.38 -11.86
N SER A 411 15.99 21.66 -12.00
CA SER A 411 17.35 22.19 -11.80
C SER A 411 17.83 21.99 -10.37
N ARG A 412 16.99 22.27 -9.37
CA ARG A 412 17.31 22.02 -7.96
C ARG A 412 17.53 20.54 -7.66
N GLN A 413 16.67 19.66 -8.18
CA GLN A 413 16.82 18.21 -7.98
C GLN A 413 18.07 17.67 -8.67
N LEU A 414 18.37 18.13 -9.88
CA LEU A 414 19.59 17.76 -10.60
C LEU A 414 20.84 18.24 -9.87
N ALA A 415 20.84 19.46 -9.33
CA ALA A 415 21.96 19.97 -8.53
C ALA A 415 22.21 19.11 -7.29
N PHE A 416 21.15 18.74 -6.57
CA PHE A 416 21.22 17.83 -5.43
C PHE A 416 21.82 16.48 -5.85
N TRP A 417 21.26 15.80 -6.85
CA TRP A 417 21.74 14.48 -7.25
C TRP A 417 23.15 14.50 -7.84
N LYS A 418 23.54 15.56 -8.56
CA LYS A 418 24.92 15.75 -9.00
C LYS A 418 25.89 15.85 -7.84
N SER A 419 25.51 16.53 -6.76
CA SER A 419 26.33 16.63 -5.54
C SER A 419 26.43 15.29 -4.82
N GLU A 420 25.31 14.65 -4.53
CA GLU A 420 25.27 13.39 -3.77
C GLU A 420 25.96 12.23 -4.52
N LEU A 421 25.89 12.21 -5.85
CA LEU A 421 26.46 11.14 -6.67
C LEU A 421 27.85 11.47 -7.25
N ALA A 422 28.43 12.63 -6.92
CA ALA A 422 29.67 13.13 -7.55
C ALA A 422 30.85 12.14 -7.47
N ASN A 423 30.92 11.35 -6.39
CA ASN A 423 31.99 10.39 -6.13
C ASN A 423 31.44 8.96 -5.92
N ALA A 424 30.26 8.67 -6.48
CA ALA A 424 29.72 7.32 -6.42
C ALA A 424 30.68 6.35 -7.15
N PRO A 425 30.95 5.16 -6.60
CA PRO A 425 31.77 4.17 -7.31
C PRO A 425 31.10 3.77 -8.61
N GLU A 426 31.88 3.60 -9.67
CA GLU A 426 31.38 3.16 -10.98
C GLU A 426 30.72 1.77 -10.91
N GLU A 427 31.25 0.90 -10.06
CA GLU A 427 30.76 -0.47 -9.85
C GLU A 427 30.87 -0.89 -8.39
N LEU A 428 29.86 -1.64 -7.90
CA LEU A 428 29.93 -2.33 -6.62
C LEU A 428 30.71 -3.63 -6.77
N ASN A 429 31.68 -3.87 -5.88
CA ASN A 429 32.43 -5.12 -5.84
C ASN A 429 31.62 -6.23 -5.13
N ILE A 430 30.71 -6.86 -5.87
CA ILE A 430 29.91 -8.01 -5.42
C ILE A 430 30.66 -9.30 -5.80
N PRO A 431 30.74 -10.32 -4.93
CA PRO A 431 31.38 -11.59 -5.26
C PRO A 431 30.56 -12.34 -6.32
N THR A 432 30.93 -12.19 -7.58
CA THR A 432 30.31 -12.88 -8.72
C THR A 432 31.11 -14.09 -9.16
N ASP A 433 30.43 -15.21 -9.47
CA ASP A 433 31.08 -16.44 -9.96
C ASP A 433 31.76 -16.27 -11.33
N ARG A 434 31.33 -15.27 -12.12
CA ARG A 434 31.80 -14.99 -13.47
C ARG A 434 32.04 -13.50 -13.65
N GLN A 435 32.97 -13.15 -14.53
CA GLN A 435 33.20 -11.75 -14.91
C GLN A 435 31.96 -11.16 -15.60
N ARG A 436 31.73 -9.86 -15.40
CA ARG A 436 30.67 -9.11 -16.06
C ARG A 436 30.95 -9.06 -17.57
N PRO A 437 30.01 -9.49 -18.43
CA PRO A 437 30.19 -9.42 -19.88
C PRO A 437 30.08 -7.97 -20.38
N ALA A 438 30.68 -7.69 -21.55
CA ALA A 438 30.61 -6.38 -22.20
C ALA A 438 29.19 -5.97 -22.62
N ALA A 439 28.33 -6.94 -22.96
CA ALA A 439 26.92 -6.74 -23.22
C ALA A 439 26.09 -7.51 -22.18
N ALA A 440 25.12 -6.82 -21.57
CA ALA A 440 24.22 -7.44 -20.61
C ALA A 440 23.34 -8.50 -21.31
N SER A 441 23.38 -9.74 -20.83
CA SER A 441 22.58 -10.82 -21.42
C SER A 441 21.12 -10.81 -21.00
N TYR A 442 20.79 -10.06 -19.94
CA TYR A 442 19.49 -10.02 -19.25
C TYR A 442 18.93 -11.37 -18.80
N ARG A 443 19.71 -12.46 -18.90
CA ARG A 443 19.33 -13.77 -18.40
C ARG A 443 19.44 -13.77 -16.88
N GLY A 444 18.31 -13.91 -16.21
CA GLY A 444 18.21 -13.98 -14.76
C GLY A 444 17.50 -15.25 -14.29
N ALA A 445 17.64 -15.53 -13.01
CA ALA A 445 16.86 -16.52 -12.28
C ALA A 445 16.42 -15.91 -10.96
N SER A 446 15.28 -16.36 -10.44
CA SER A 446 14.74 -15.90 -9.16
C SER A 446 14.86 -17.00 -8.13
N LEU A 447 15.58 -16.73 -7.03
CA LEU A 447 15.59 -17.59 -5.86
C LEU A 447 14.55 -17.07 -4.86
N ARG A 448 13.56 -17.92 -4.53
CA ARG A 448 12.56 -17.60 -3.51
C ARG A 448 13.02 -18.16 -2.17
N PHE A 449 12.97 -17.35 -1.13
CA PHE A 449 13.16 -17.77 0.24
C PHE A 449 12.02 -17.21 1.10
N THR A 450 11.79 -17.83 2.25
CA THR A 450 10.75 -17.41 3.19
C THR A 450 11.42 -16.94 4.47
N VAL A 451 11.05 -15.75 4.92
CA VAL A 451 11.40 -15.28 6.26
C VAL A 451 10.39 -15.87 7.24
N PRO A 452 10.82 -16.66 8.25
CA PRO A 452 9.90 -17.20 9.24
C PRO A 452 9.13 -16.08 9.97
N PRO A 453 7.86 -16.28 10.33
CA PRO A 453 7.05 -15.26 10.98
C PRO A 453 7.70 -14.65 12.23
N GLU A 454 8.38 -15.46 13.05
CA GLU A 454 9.08 -15.02 14.25
C GLU A 454 10.26 -14.08 13.94
N VAL A 455 11.00 -14.33 12.84
CA VAL A 455 12.10 -13.45 12.40
C VAL A 455 11.53 -12.15 11.85
N HIS A 456 10.45 -12.22 11.07
CA HIS A 456 9.78 -11.04 10.55
C HIS A 456 9.22 -10.15 11.69
N ASP A 457 8.58 -10.76 12.69
CA ASP A 457 8.05 -10.03 13.84
C ASP A 457 9.20 -9.38 14.65
N GLY A 458 10.34 -10.07 14.82
CA GLY A 458 11.55 -9.50 15.42
C GLY A 458 12.20 -8.37 14.61
N LEU A 459 12.20 -8.45 13.28
CA LEU A 459 12.66 -7.36 12.40
C LEU A 459 11.77 -6.13 12.54
N LEU A 460 10.45 -6.32 12.60
CA LEU A 460 9.51 -5.24 12.85
C LEU A 460 9.75 -4.61 14.22
N ALA A 461 9.93 -5.42 15.28
CA ALA A 461 10.30 -4.95 16.63
C ALA A 461 11.56 -4.07 16.60
N LEU A 462 12.65 -4.55 16.00
CA LEU A 462 13.91 -3.82 15.91
C LEU A 462 13.77 -2.50 15.13
N ALA A 463 13.06 -2.53 13.99
CA ALA A 463 12.80 -1.34 13.19
C ALA A 463 12.06 -0.27 14.04
N ARG A 464 11.06 -0.70 14.82
CA ARG A 464 10.30 0.17 15.73
C ARG A 464 11.18 0.79 16.82
N GLU A 465 11.94 -0.03 17.54
CA GLU A 465 12.86 0.42 18.59
C GLU A 465 13.91 1.41 18.05
N SER A 466 14.33 1.20 16.81
CA SER A 466 15.35 2.01 16.15
C SER A 466 14.80 3.19 15.34
N ARG A 467 13.47 3.42 15.35
CA ARG A 467 12.77 4.43 14.52
C ARG A 467 13.12 4.33 13.03
N ALA A 468 13.26 3.11 12.54
CA ALA A 468 13.45 2.74 11.15
C ALA A 468 12.20 2.02 10.59
N THR A 469 12.18 1.76 9.29
CA THR A 469 11.11 1.02 8.59
C THR A 469 11.60 -0.28 8.01
#